data_AF-A0A9D3M4L7-F1
#
_entry.id   AF-A0A9D3M4L7-F1
#
_cell.length_a   1.000
_cell.length_b   1.000
_cell.length_c   1.000
_cell.angle_alpha   90.00
_cell.angle_beta   90.00
_cell.angle_gamma   90.00
#
_symmetry.space_group_name_H-M   'P 1'
#
loop_
_entity.id
_entity.type
_entity.pdbx_description
1 polymer ?
#
loop_
_entity_poly.entity_id
_entity_poly.type
_entity_poly.pdbx_seq_one_letter_code
_entity_poly.pdbx_strand_id
1 'polypeptide(L)'
;MPGSAVVSGLSWKESKSLRMLLWVLAVLLLLFSCLDVWYFLRVVVVVLRAWFQPPVWDVLAEQSVGGRVLPHDIDMGHMNNARYLRECDFARFALYTRNGVFKATRALGASLVVGASTIRYRRSLSLGEAFELRSRIVAWDDKSFYVEQRFVSRADGVVSAVMLCRQNVQRGSPDKLLQYLCKRKVECPEYPEELQHWISFINASSQALRAENNTEEKSKEGLTQSARMLLWVLAVLLLLFSCLDVWYFLRTAAAFLRGFVLPVQDILAEQVVAGRVLPHDIDHMGHMNNARYLRECDFARFDLFMRNRLFKAMWALRGSIVVGASTIRYRRSLALGEAFELRSRIIGWDDKSFYVEQRFVSRADGFVSAVVLCRQNMPRTSPDKMVQFLCKKKVESPEFPEELQHWINFINTSSQALRAENNTEEKNK
;
A
#
# COMPACT_ATOMS: atom_id res chain seq x y z
N MET A 1 -21.48 48.03 -51.78
CA MET A 1 -21.59 47.68 -50.33
C MET A 1 -20.56 46.60 -50.01
N PRO A 2 -20.04 46.49 -48.77
CA PRO A 2 -18.92 45.61 -48.41
C PRO A 2 -19.36 44.17 -48.10
N GLY A 3 -18.43 43.21 -48.11
CA GLY A 3 -18.73 41.81 -47.78
C GLY A 3 -17.60 40.78 -47.92
N SER A 4 -16.32 41.17 -47.89
CA SER A 4 -15.18 40.23 -48.02
C SER A 4 -14.62 39.78 -46.66
N ALA A 5 -14.52 38.47 -46.46
CA ALA A 5 -14.27 37.80 -45.18
C ALA A 5 -13.06 38.30 -44.36
N VAL A 6 -13.28 38.52 -43.06
CA VAL A 6 -12.21 38.52 -42.04
C VAL A 6 -11.89 37.07 -41.69
N VAL A 7 -10.90 36.48 -42.37
CA VAL A 7 -10.36 35.17 -41.98
C VAL A 7 -9.42 35.35 -40.78
N SER A 8 -9.67 34.60 -39.71
CA SER A 8 -9.02 34.77 -38.41
C SER A 8 -7.57 34.26 -38.39
N GLY A 9 -6.65 35.11 -38.85
CA GLY A 9 -5.22 34.94 -38.59
C GLY A 9 -4.90 35.15 -37.10
N LEU A 10 -4.95 34.08 -36.30
CA LEU A 10 -4.32 34.09 -34.96
C LEU A 10 -2.87 34.56 -35.12
N SER A 11 -2.49 35.54 -34.31
CA SER A 11 -1.17 36.17 -34.36
C SER A 11 -0.06 35.12 -34.26
N TRP A 12 1.07 35.34 -34.94
CA TRP A 12 2.20 34.42 -34.87
C TRP A 12 2.71 34.25 -33.42
N LYS A 13 2.55 35.29 -32.58
CA LYS A 13 2.77 35.21 -31.12
C LYS A 13 1.76 34.29 -30.42
N GLU A 14 0.47 34.39 -30.75
CA GLU A 14 -0.58 33.52 -30.20
C GLU A 14 -0.38 32.07 -30.63
N SER A 15 -0.05 31.82 -31.90
CA SER A 15 0.27 30.46 -32.39
C SER A 15 1.48 29.88 -31.66
N LYS A 16 2.55 30.67 -31.44
CA LYS A 16 3.73 30.23 -30.68
C LYS A 16 3.42 30.01 -29.19
N SER A 17 2.61 30.89 -28.58
CA SER A 17 2.17 30.78 -27.18
C SER A 17 1.28 29.54 -26.97
N LEU A 18 0.30 29.33 -27.85
CA LEU A 18 -0.60 28.16 -27.82
C LEU A 18 0.16 26.85 -28.03
N ARG A 19 1.17 26.83 -28.93
CA ARG A 19 2.09 25.68 -29.07
C ARG A 19 2.92 25.45 -27.81
N MET A 20 3.43 26.50 -27.16
CA MET A 20 4.19 26.38 -25.91
C MET A 20 3.31 25.86 -24.76
N LEU A 21 2.09 26.38 -24.63
CA LEU A 21 1.10 25.92 -23.66
C LEU A 21 0.69 24.47 -23.92
N LEU A 22 0.48 24.08 -25.18
CA LEU A 22 0.27 22.68 -25.58
C LEU A 22 1.42 21.78 -25.12
N TRP A 23 2.67 22.17 -25.35
CA TRP A 23 3.83 21.41 -24.91
C TRP A 23 3.91 21.31 -23.39
N VAL A 24 3.66 22.40 -22.65
CA VAL A 24 3.63 22.39 -21.17
C VAL A 24 2.52 21.48 -20.65
N LEU A 25 1.30 21.58 -21.19
CA LEU A 25 0.17 20.73 -20.78
C LEU A 25 0.39 19.25 -21.15
N ALA A 26 0.98 18.97 -22.32
CA ALA A 26 1.29 17.61 -22.75
C ALA A 26 2.41 16.98 -21.90
N VAL A 27 3.46 17.74 -21.58
CA VAL A 27 4.54 17.28 -20.68
C VAL A 27 4.03 17.08 -19.26
N LEU A 28 3.21 18.01 -18.74
CA LEU A 28 2.59 17.84 -17.42
C LEU A 28 1.64 16.64 -17.39
N LEU A 29 0.79 16.42 -18.40
CA LEU A 29 -0.05 15.22 -18.44
C LEU A 29 0.81 13.96 -18.54
N LEU A 30 1.84 13.94 -19.38
CA LEU A 30 2.75 12.80 -19.49
C LEU A 30 3.39 12.49 -18.12
N LEU A 31 3.87 13.51 -17.40
CA LEU A 31 4.41 13.34 -16.06
C LEU A 31 3.36 12.82 -15.06
N PHE A 32 2.17 13.43 -14.98
CA PHE A 32 1.12 13.03 -14.01
C PHE A 32 0.40 11.71 -14.37
N SER A 33 0.44 11.26 -15.63
CA SER A 33 -0.12 9.97 -16.05
C SER A 33 0.92 8.85 -16.07
N CYS A 34 2.20 9.14 -16.31
CA CYS A 34 3.26 8.12 -16.25
C CYS A 34 3.94 8.01 -14.88
N LEU A 35 4.01 9.06 -14.05
CA LEU A 35 4.73 9.05 -12.77
C LEU A 35 3.82 9.49 -11.62
N ASP A 36 4.10 9.01 -10.41
CA ASP A 36 3.45 9.48 -9.18
C ASP A 36 4.06 10.83 -8.74
N VAL A 37 3.84 11.89 -9.51
CA VAL A 37 4.43 13.22 -9.28
C VAL A 37 4.17 13.73 -7.85
N TRP A 38 2.99 13.47 -7.31
CA TRP A 38 2.65 13.80 -5.92
C TRP A 38 3.44 13.01 -4.87
N TYR A 39 3.94 11.80 -5.17
CA TYR A 39 4.83 11.07 -4.26
C TYR A 39 6.17 11.82 -4.15
N PHE A 40 6.83 12.07 -5.29
CA PHE A 40 8.14 12.73 -5.30
C PHE A 40 8.08 14.15 -4.71
N LEU A 41 7.04 14.94 -5.04
CA LEU A 41 6.83 16.26 -4.44
C LEU A 41 6.59 16.17 -2.92
N ARG A 42 5.78 15.22 -2.42
CA ARG A 42 5.60 15.03 -0.97
C ARG A 42 6.89 14.59 -0.28
N VAL A 43 7.71 13.69 -0.85
CA VAL A 43 9.02 13.32 -0.26
C VAL A 43 9.90 14.57 -0.09
N VAL A 44 10.04 15.39 -1.13
CA VAL A 44 10.84 16.63 -1.08
C VAL A 44 10.31 17.59 -0.01
N VAL A 45 8.99 17.88 0.00
CA VAL A 45 8.38 18.77 1.00
C VAL A 45 8.56 18.25 2.43
N VAL A 46 8.42 16.95 2.65
CA VAL A 46 8.56 16.32 3.97
C VAL A 46 10.00 16.36 4.48
N VAL A 47 10.99 16.04 3.63
CA VAL A 47 12.41 16.09 4.00
C VAL A 47 12.87 17.54 4.25
N LEU A 48 12.48 18.50 3.39
CA LEU A 48 12.77 19.91 3.60
C LEU A 48 12.14 20.42 4.91
N ARG A 49 10.86 20.11 5.17
CA ARG A 49 10.18 20.47 6.41
C ARG A 49 10.85 19.85 7.64
N ALA A 50 11.33 18.61 7.53
CA ALA A 50 12.05 17.94 8.61
C ALA A 50 13.43 18.56 8.91
N TRP A 51 14.12 19.12 7.91
CA TRP A 51 15.38 19.88 8.13
C TRP A 51 15.16 21.23 8.83
N PHE A 52 14.01 21.87 8.64
CA PHE A 52 13.66 23.12 9.33
C PHE A 52 12.97 22.92 10.69
N GLN A 53 12.77 21.67 11.13
CA GLN A 53 12.25 21.35 12.46
C GLN A 53 13.40 21.05 13.44
N PRO A 54 13.23 21.31 14.75
CA PRO A 54 14.20 20.88 15.75
C PRO A 54 14.48 19.36 15.65
N PRO A 55 15.75 18.93 15.72
CA PRO A 55 16.10 17.52 15.72
C PRO A 55 15.61 16.84 17.01
N VAL A 56 15.39 15.53 16.93
CA VAL A 56 14.94 14.68 18.04
C VAL A 56 15.99 13.60 18.22
N TRP A 57 17.03 13.91 19.01
CA TRP A 57 18.23 13.06 19.12
C TRP A 57 18.01 11.76 19.90
N ASP A 58 16.93 11.68 20.68
CA ASP A 58 16.45 10.39 21.17
C ASP A 58 15.82 9.61 20.00
N VAL A 59 16.36 8.42 19.74
CA VAL A 59 15.97 7.56 18.62
C VAL A 59 14.70 6.76 18.93
N LEU A 60 14.36 6.59 20.22
CA LEU A 60 13.14 5.93 20.69
C LEU A 60 11.96 6.90 20.86
N ALA A 61 12.22 8.21 20.98
CA ALA A 61 11.19 9.23 21.15
C ALA A 61 10.18 9.24 20.00
N GLU A 62 8.89 9.32 20.37
CA GLU A 62 7.79 9.40 19.40
C GLU A 62 7.81 10.73 18.65
N GLN A 63 7.61 10.66 17.33
CA GLN A 63 7.48 11.83 16.46
C GLN A 63 6.14 11.83 15.73
N SER A 64 5.41 12.94 15.86
CA SER A 64 4.08 13.11 15.27
C SER A 64 4.11 13.96 14.01
N VAL A 65 3.58 13.45 12.90
CA VAL A 65 3.37 14.18 11.66
C VAL A 65 1.88 14.40 11.43
N GLY A 66 1.44 15.66 11.38
CA GLY A 66 0.02 16.00 11.13
C GLY A 66 -0.33 15.99 9.64
N GLY A 67 -1.46 15.38 9.29
CA GLY A 67 -1.99 15.28 7.93
C GLY A 67 -3.51 15.49 7.82
N ARG A 68 -4.02 15.46 6.59
CA ARG A 68 -5.46 15.44 6.25
C ARG A 68 -5.69 14.48 5.08
N VAL A 69 -6.82 13.80 5.06
CA VAL A 69 -7.24 12.97 3.91
C VAL A 69 -7.68 13.88 2.76
N LEU A 70 -7.01 13.80 1.60
CA LEU A 70 -7.31 14.61 0.42
C LEU A 70 -8.14 13.82 -0.62
N PRO A 71 -8.75 14.46 -1.64
CA PRO A 71 -9.61 13.78 -2.61
C PRO A 71 -8.94 12.59 -3.33
N HIS A 72 -7.66 12.70 -3.67
CA HIS A 72 -6.89 11.61 -4.30
C HIS A 72 -6.45 10.50 -3.32
N ASP A 73 -6.74 10.64 -2.02
CA ASP A 73 -6.42 9.64 -0.99
C ASP A 73 -7.66 8.77 -0.63
N ILE A 74 -8.82 9.00 -1.27
CA ILE A 74 -10.11 8.31 -1.04
C ILE A 74 -10.37 7.18 -2.06
N ASP A 75 -10.89 6.04 -1.59
CA ASP A 75 -11.69 5.10 -2.37
C ASP A 75 -12.95 4.64 -1.60
N MET A 76 -13.99 4.21 -2.31
CA MET A 76 -15.24 3.66 -1.75
C MET A 76 -15.95 4.47 -0.63
N GLY A 77 -15.58 5.75 -0.44
CA GLY A 77 -16.12 6.64 0.59
C GLY A 77 -15.20 6.90 1.79
N HIS A 78 -14.02 6.29 1.85
CA HIS A 78 -13.04 6.45 2.94
C HIS A 78 -11.59 6.52 2.43
N MET A 79 -10.62 6.78 3.31
CA MET A 79 -9.21 6.73 2.96
C MET A 79 -8.82 5.32 2.47
N ASN A 80 -8.13 5.23 1.33
CA ASN A 80 -7.73 3.96 0.73
C ASN A 80 -6.64 3.25 1.58
N ASN A 81 -6.75 1.92 1.70
CA ASN A 81 -5.87 1.10 2.55
C ASN A 81 -4.37 1.28 2.26
N ALA A 82 -3.98 1.38 0.98
CA ALA A 82 -2.59 1.60 0.57
C ALA A 82 -2.10 3.03 0.85
N ARG A 83 -3.00 4.02 0.93
CA ARG A 83 -2.65 5.39 1.30
C ARG A 83 -2.13 5.50 2.73
N TYR A 84 -2.64 4.68 3.66
CA TYR A 84 -2.07 4.60 5.01
C TYR A 84 -0.58 4.19 4.98
N LEU A 85 -0.18 3.20 4.17
CA LEU A 85 1.24 2.80 4.07
C LEU A 85 2.13 3.89 3.45
N ARG A 86 1.58 4.64 2.48
CA ARG A 86 2.26 5.79 1.84
C ARG A 86 2.49 6.94 2.81
N GLU A 87 1.51 7.27 3.66
CA GLU A 87 1.72 8.28 4.70
C GLU A 87 2.72 7.77 5.75
N CYS A 88 2.75 6.47 6.04
CA CYS A 88 3.81 5.87 6.87
C CYS A 88 5.21 5.97 6.25
N ASP A 89 5.37 5.87 4.92
CA ASP A 89 6.65 6.19 4.26
C ASP A 89 7.06 7.65 4.53
N PHE A 90 6.16 8.61 4.33
CA PHE A 90 6.44 10.02 4.61
C PHE A 90 6.80 10.29 6.08
N ALA A 91 6.08 9.69 7.03
CA ALA A 91 6.43 9.82 8.45
C ALA A 91 7.76 9.14 8.80
N ARG A 92 8.14 8.03 8.13
CA ARG A 92 9.49 7.44 8.25
C ARG A 92 10.58 8.37 7.70
N PHE A 93 10.34 9.04 6.56
CA PHE A 93 11.26 10.07 6.06
C PHE A 93 11.48 11.21 7.06
N ALA A 94 10.42 11.69 7.72
CA ALA A 94 10.53 12.71 8.76
C ALA A 94 11.29 12.20 10.01
N LEU A 95 10.90 11.04 10.54
CA LEU A 95 11.51 10.36 11.69
C LEU A 95 13.03 10.23 11.53
N TYR A 96 13.48 9.58 10.45
CA TYR A 96 14.89 9.30 10.18
C TYR A 96 15.72 10.53 9.78
N THR A 97 15.06 11.59 9.30
CA THR A 97 15.70 12.89 9.09
C THR A 97 15.99 13.57 10.43
N ARG A 98 14.99 13.61 11.33
CA ARG A 98 15.07 14.38 12.60
C ARG A 98 15.85 13.68 13.71
N ASN A 99 15.88 12.34 13.76
CA ASN A 99 16.75 11.59 14.68
C ASN A 99 18.14 11.26 14.09
N GLY A 100 18.42 11.71 12.86
CA GLY A 100 19.72 11.56 12.22
C GLY A 100 20.02 10.17 11.64
N VAL A 101 19.10 9.19 11.69
CA VAL A 101 19.33 7.86 11.08
C VAL A 101 19.73 7.94 9.59
N PHE A 102 19.19 8.89 8.82
CA PHE A 102 19.67 9.14 7.44
C PHE A 102 21.09 9.72 7.35
N LYS A 103 21.54 10.49 8.35
CA LYS A 103 22.94 10.96 8.45
C LYS A 103 23.89 9.79 8.79
N ALA A 104 23.45 8.85 9.63
CA ALA A 104 24.21 7.66 9.98
C ALA A 104 24.33 6.66 8.82
N THR A 105 23.21 6.34 8.15
CA THR A 105 23.21 5.43 6.98
C THR A 105 24.09 5.95 5.86
N ARG A 106 23.96 7.25 5.51
CA ARG A 106 24.84 7.90 4.52
C ARG A 106 26.31 7.91 4.92
N ALA A 107 26.63 8.14 6.19
CA ALA A 107 28.03 8.15 6.68
C ALA A 107 28.67 6.75 6.71
N LEU A 108 27.88 5.69 6.84
CA LEU A 108 28.34 4.30 6.94
C LEU A 108 28.09 3.47 5.68
N GLY A 109 27.64 4.07 4.57
CA GLY A 109 27.36 3.39 3.30
C GLY A 109 26.19 2.40 3.34
N ALA A 110 25.37 2.45 4.40
CA ALA A 110 24.24 1.55 4.62
C ALA A 110 22.95 2.06 3.93
N SER A 111 22.01 1.16 3.68
CA SER A 111 20.69 1.50 3.12
C SER A 111 19.56 0.81 3.89
N LEU A 112 18.46 1.54 4.13
CA LEU A 112 17.26 1.02 4.79
C LEU A 112 16.24 0.55 3.74
N VAL A 113 15.73 -0.68 3.88
CA VAL A 113 14.74 -1.27 2.97
C VAL A 113 13.63 -1.94 3.79
N VAL A 114 12.37 -1.79 3.37
CA VAL A 114 11.23 -2.45 4.03
C VAL A 114 11.32 -3.97 3.79
N GLY A 115 11.50 -4.75 4.86
CA GLY A 115 11.50 -6.21 4.78
C GLY A 115 10.10 -6.82 4.98
N ALA A 116 9.31 -6.23 5.86
CA ALA A 116 7.92 -6.62 6.11
C ALA A 116 7.12 -5.46 6.71
N SER A 117 5.80 -5.52 6.58
CA SER A 117 4.88 -4.65 7.31
C SER A 117 3.54 -5.32 7.58
N THR A 118 2.96 -5.06 8.74
CA THR A 118 1.59 -5.44 9.11
C THR A 118 0.81 -4.19 9.51
N ILE A 119 -0.47 -4.12 9.13
CA ILE A 119 -1.35 -2.98 9.44
C ILE A 119 -2.75 -3.47 9.83
N ARG A 120 -3.26 -2.91 10.93
CA ARG A 120 -4.59 -3.17 11.48
C ARG A 120 -5.42 -1.90 11.43
N TYR A 121 -6.54 -1.96 10.70
CA TYR A 121 -7.50 -0.86 10.57
C TYR A 121 -8.58 -1.01 11.65
N ARG A 122 -8.85 0.06 12.40
CA ARG A 122 -9.87 0.10 13.48
C ARG A 122 -11.02 1.02 13.13
N ARG A 123 -10.73 2.22 12.61
CA ARG A 123 -11.70 3.18 12.08
C ARG A 123 -11.15 3.77 10.79
N SER A 124 -11.95 3.79 9.73
CA SER A 124 -11.58 4.47 8.49
C SER A 124 -11.58 5.99 8.68
N LEU A 125 -10.63 6.69 8.07
CA LEU A 125 -10.60 8.14 8.01
C LEU A 125 -11.43 8.65 6.82
N SER A 126 -12.17 9.73 7.02
CA SER A 126 -13.08 10.32 6.02
C SER A 126 -12.43 11.46 5.22
N LEU A 127 -13.02 11.86 4.09
CA LEU A 127 -12.53 12.98 3.28
C LEU A 127 -12.43 14.28 4.10
N GLY A 128 -11.28 14.94 4.04
CA GLY A 128 -10.98 16.17 4.77
C GLY A 128 -10.62 15.96 6.25
N GLU A 129 -10.82 14.77 6.81
CA GLU A 129 -10.52 14.45 8.21
C GLU A 129 -9.03 14.65 8.50
N ALA A 130 -8.72 15.26 9.65
CA ALA A 130 -7.35 15.54 10.09
C ALA A 130 -6.85 14.46 11.04
N PHE A 131 -5.59 14.05 10.87
CA PHE A 131 -4.97 13.00 11.67
C PHE A 131 -3.55 13.37 12.12
N GLU A 132 -3.08 12.69 13.15
CA GLU A 132 -1.67 12.61 13.54
C GLU A 132 -1.15 11.23 13.23
N LEU A 133 -0.02 11.17 12.53
CA LEU A 133 0.73 9.94 12.33
C LEU A 133 1.91 9.94 13.28
N ARG A 134 1.72 9.27 14.41
CA ARG A 134 2.71 9.13 15.49
C ARG A 134 3.62 7.95 15.15
N SER A 135 4.93 8.16 15.17
CA SER A 135 5.92 7.17 14.69
C SER A 135 7.09 7.05 15.66
N ARG A 136 7.49 5.83 16.02
CA ARG A 136 8.65 5.54 16.88
C ARG A 136 9.37 4.25 16.48
N ILE A 137 10.67 4.17 16.76
CA ILE A 137 11.38 2.89 16.79
C ILE A 137 11.03 2.22 18.12
N VAL A 138 10.58 0.96 18.06
CA VAL A 138 10.22 0.17 19.25
C VAL A 138 11.43 -0.62 19.75
N ALA A 139 12.13 -1.29 18.82
CA ALA A 139 13.25 -2.17 19.09
C ALA A 139 14.05 -2.43 17.79
N TRP A 140 15.11 -3.23 17.85
CA TRP A 140 15.85 -3.72 16.67
C TRP A 140 16.37 -5.15 16.88
N ASP A 141 16.77 -5.79 15.78
CA ASP A 141 17.63 -6.99 15.80
C ASP A 141 18.96 -6.69 15.08
N ASP A 142 19.85 -7.68 14.93
CA ASP A 142 21.15 -7.55 14.22
C ASP A 142 21.07 -6.88 12.83
N LYS A 143 19.91 -6.88 12.20
CA LYS A 143 19.70 -6.56 10.77
C LYS A 143 18.56 -5.58 10.51
N SER A 144 17.68 -5.32 11.47
CA SER A 144 16.42 -4.60 11.23
C SER A 144 16.00 -3.71 12.40
N PHE A 145 15.57 -2.48 12.13
CA PHE A 145 14.74 -1.74 13.08
C PHE A 145 13.28 -2.20 12.99
N TYR A 146 12.57 -2.15 14.11
CA TYR A 146 11.13 -2.35 14.20
C TYR A 146 10.47 -1.01 14.55
N VAL A 147 9.65 -0.49 13.63
CA VAL A 147 9.01 0.82 13.73
C VAL A 147 7.51 0.64 13.91
N GLU A 148 6.94 1.27 14.93
CA GLU A 148 5.49 1.39 15.13
C GLU A 148 5.00 2.74 14.63
N GLN A 149 3.86 2.75 13.94
CA GLN A 149 3.21 3.96 13.45
C GLN A 149 1.70 3.91 13.71
N ARG A 150 1.19 4.85 14.51
CA ARG A 150 -0.23 4.95 14.92
C ARG A 150 -0.88 6.16 14.23
N PHE A 151 -1.97 5.94 13.51
CA PHE A 151 -2.85 7.00 13.02
C PHE A 151 -3.86 7.34 14.11
N VAL A 152 -3.80 8.56 14.63
CA VAL A 152 -4.72 9.10 15.64
C VAL A 152 -5.56 10.19 14.99
N SER A 153 -6.89 10.10 15.00
CA SER A 153 -7.71 11.18 14.45
C SER A 153 -7.70 12.40 15.39
N ARG A 154 -7.66 13.60 14.79
CA ARG A 154 -7.72 14.88 15.52
C ARG A 154 -9.14 15.31 15.89
N ALA A 155 -10.16 14.56 15.47
CA ALA A 155 -11.57 14.87 15.78
C ALA A 155 -12.03 14.22 17.10
N ASP A 156 -11.60 12.99 17.37
CA ASP A 156 -12.04 12.16 18.50
C ASP A 156 -10.88 11.62 19.37
N GLY A 157 -9.62 11.78 18.92
CA GLY A 157 -8.45 11.19 19.57
C GLY A 157 -8.30 9.68 19.35
N VAL A 158 -9.16 9.04 18.54
CA VAL A 158 -9.20 7.59 18.41
C VAL A 158 -8.12 7.09 17.45
N VAL A 159 -7.44 6.01 17.84
CA VAL A 159 -6.49 5.29 17.00
C VAL A 159 -7.23 4.63 15.82
N SER A 160 -7.15 5.24 14.65
CA SER A 160 -7.80 4.81 13.40
C SER A 160 -7.12 3.59 12.78
N ALA A 161 -5.78 3.53 12.80
CA ALA A 161 -5.00 2.39 12.31
C ALA A 161 -3.64 2.30 13.03
N VAL A 162 -3.09 1.09 13.14
CA VAL A 162 -1.74 0.82 13.67
C VAL A 162 -0.95 -0.02 12.67
N MET A 163 0.29 0.37 12.39
CA MET A 163 1.23 -0.32 11.51
C MET A 163 2.51 -0.68 12.27
N LEU A 164 2.99 -1.91 12.12
CA LEU A 164 4.36 -2.29 12.45
C LEU A 164 5.15 -2.50 11.15
N CYS A 165 6.42 -2.08 11.13
CA CYS A 165 7.28 -2.11 9.95
C CYS A 165 8.70 -2.57 10.29
N ARG A 166 9.19 -3.59 9.58
CA ARG A 166 10.54 -4.14 9.71
C ARG A 166 11.43 -3.49 8.66
N GLN A 167 12.47 -2.80 9.11
CA GLN A 167 13.30 -1.87 8.33
C GLN A 167 14.72 -2.42 8.29
N ASN A 168 15.03 -3.20 7.25
CA ASN A 168 16.29 -3.92 7.10
C ASN A 168 17.43 -2.95 6.77
N VAL A 169 18.50 -2.99 7.57
CA VAL A 169 19.76 -2.30 7.33
C VAL A 169 20.63 -3.17 6.42
N GLN A 170 20.65 -2.86 5.14
CA GLN A 170 21.60 -3.44 4.20
C GLN A 170 22.95 -2.73 4.31
N ARG A 171 24.05 -3.50 4.20
CA ARG A 171 25.45 -3.00 4.32
C ARG A 171 25.76 -2.35 5.68
N GLY A 172 25.06 -2.75 6.74
CA GLY A 172 25.27 -2.28 8.12
C GLY A 172 24.50 -3.12 9.12
N SER A 173 24.32 -2.60 10.33
CA SER A 173 23.38 -3.11 11.35
C SER A 173 22.77 -1.93 12.13
N PRO A 174 21.60 -2.11 12.77
CA PRO A 174 21.02 -1.10 13.67
C PRO A 174 22.01 -0.59 14.72
N ASP A 175 22.71 -1.47 15.42
CA ASP A 175 23.66 -1.10 16.49
C ASP A 175 24.82 -0.25 15.98
N LYS A 176 25.33 -0.50 14.77
CA LYS A 176 26.37 0.35 14.15
C LYS A 176 25.85 1.75 13.83
N LEU A 177 24.60 1.87 13.38
CA LEU A 177 23.97 3.16 13.13
C LEU A 177 23.74 3.92 14.45
N LEU A 178 23.23 3.24 15.49
CA LEU A 178 22.98 3.83 16.81
C LEU A 178 24.28 4.22 17.52
N GLN A 179 25.30 3.37 17.50
CA GLN A 179 26.63 3.68 18.07
C GLN A 179 27.27 4.88 17.37
N TYR A 180 27.11 5.01 16.05
CA TYR A 180 27.56 6.18 15.30
C TYR A 180 26.79 7.46 15.66
N LEU A 181 25.49 7.37 15.96
CA LEU A 181 24.66 8.51 16.38
C LEU A 181 24.97 8.94 17.82
N CYS A 182 24.73 8.03 18.77
CA CYS A 182 24.75 8.30 20.20
C CYS A 182 26.17 8.34 20.80
N LYS A 183 27.21 7.98 20.02
CA LYS A 183 28.62 7.86 20.43
C LYS A 183 28.89 6.90 21.61
N ARG A 184 27.90 6.09 21.97
CA ARG A 184 27.93 5.02 22.98
C ARG A 184 27.23 3.79 22.40
N LYS A 185 27.50 2.60 22.95
CA LYS A 185 26.60 1.45 22.74
C LYS A 185 25.22 1.81 23.32
N VAL A 186 24.16 1.49 22.57
CA VAL A 186 22.78 1.60 23.03
C VAL A 186 22.25 0.17 23.14
N GLU A 187 21.53 -0.14 24.22
CA GLU A 187 20.94 -1.46 24.42
C GLU A 187 19.54 -1.48 23.80
N CYS A 188 19.17 -2.62 23.21
CA CYS A 188 17.85 -2.77 22.60
C CYS A 188 16.78 -2.88 23.69
N PRO A 189 15.66 -2.14 23.61
CA PRO A 189 14.49 -2.41 24.42
C PRO A 189 13.99 -3.85 24.25
N GLU A 190 13.38 -4.41 25.29
CA GLU A 190 12.69 -5.69 25.21
C GLU A 190 11.56 -5.63 24.17
N TYR A 191 11.40 -6.70 23.38
CA TYR A 191 10.33 -6.77 22.39
C TYR A 191 8.96 -6.91 23.08
N PRO A 192 7.98 -6.00 22.83
CA PRO A 192 6.61 -6.21 23.28
C PRO A 192 6.02 -7.51 22.71
N GLU A 193 5.10 -8.16 23.43
CA GLU A 193 4.47 -9.43 23.04
C GLU A 193 3.90 -9.42 21.61
N GLU A 194 3.20 -8.34 21.24
CA GLU A 194 2.69 -8.11 19.88
C GLU A 194 3.82 -8.13 18.82
N LEU A 195 4.98 -7.56 19.14
CA LEU A 195 6.15 -7.57 18.25
C LEU A 195 6.79 -8.97 18.18
N GLN A 196 6.87 -9.71 19.30
CA GLN A 196 7.42 -11.07 19.34
C GLN A 196 6.62 -12.01 18.42
N HIS A 197 5.29 -12.02 18.51
CA HIS A 197 4.45 -12.82 17.61
C HIS A 197 4.64 -12.47 16.13
N TRP A 198 4.81 -11.18 15.81
CA TRP A 198 5.03 -10.75 14.42
C TRP A 198 6.42 -11.14 13.90
N ILE A 199 7.44 -11.13 14.75
CA ILE A 199 8.79 -11.62 14.40
C ILE A 199 8.75 -13.13 14.11
N SER A 200 8.08 -13.92 14.93
CA SER A 200 7.89 -15.37 14.71
C SER A 200 7.17 -15.65 13.39
N PHE A 201 6.08 -14.93 13.11
CA PHE A 201 5.37 -14.98 11.82
C PHE A 201 6.31 -14.72 10.63
N ILE A 202 7.10 -13.64 10.66
CA ILE A 202 8.05 -13.32 9.57
C ILE A 202 9.07 -14.44 9.38
N ASN A 203 9.54 -15.05 10.46
CA ASN A 203 10.59 -16.06 10.44
C ASN A 203 10.10 -17.40 9.84
N ALA A 204 8.96 -17.93 10.28
CA ALA A 204 8.37 -19.15 9.70
C ALA A 204 8.08 -18.98 8.19
N SER A 205 7.40 -17.89 7.86
CA SER A 205 7.10 -17.47 6.48
C SER A 205 8.38 -17.36 5.62
N SER A 206 9.51 -16.92 6.20
CA SER A 206 10.82 -16.80 5.54
C SER A 206 11.49 -18.14 5.20
N GLN A 207 11.19 -19.21 5.96
CA GLN A 207 11.74 -20.55 5.71
C GLN A 207 11.02 -21.24 4.55
N ALA A 208 9.68 -21.27 4.57
CA ALA A 208 8.86 -21.98 3.59
C ALA A 208 9.16 -21.62 2.12
N LEU A 209 9.31 -20.32 1.80
CA LEU A 209 9.50 -19.88 0.41
C LEU A 209 10.91 -20.08 -0.16
N ARG A 210 11.84 -20.72 0.55
CA ARG A 210 13.21 -20.95 0.04
C ARG A 210 13.31 -22.10 -0.97
N ALA A 211 12.21 -22.81 -1.25
CA ALA A 211 12.21 -24.08 -1.99
C ALA A 211 11.70 -24.03 -3.45
N GLU A 212 11.19 -22.91 -3.98
CA GLU A 212 10.18 -22.94 -5.07
C GLU A 212 10.54 -22.35 -6.48
N ASN A 213 11.73 -21.80 -6.77
CA ASN A 213 11.88 -20.84 -7.90
C ASN A 213 12.54 -21.36 -9.22
N ASN A 214 11.87 -21.15 -10.38
CA ASN A 214 12.30 -21.02 -11.81
C ASN A 214 11.03 -20.82 -12.71
N THR A 215 10.95 -20.35 -13.98
CA THR A 215 11.85 -19.87 -15.06
C THR A 215 11.09 -18.90 -16.02
N GLU A 216 11.75 -18.29 -17.03
CA GLU A 216 11.49 -16.89 -17.48
C GLU A 216 10.55 -16.54 -18.68
N GLU A 217 10.33 -15.20 -18.77
CA GLU A 217 9.54 -14.31 -19.67
C GLU A 217 9.78 -14.38 -21.21
N LYS A 218 9.14 -13.60 -22.12
CA LYS A 218 7.80 -12.95 -22.32
C LYS A 218 7.89 -11.87 -23.44
N SER A 219 6.76 -11.36 -23.99
CA SER A 219 6.48 -9.94 -24.41
C SER A 219 5.72 -9.71 -25.76
N LYS A 220 5.45 -8.42 -26.10
CA LYS A 220 4.69 -7.79 -27.22
C LYS A 220 5.31 -6.37 -27.50
N GLU A 221 4.88 -5.43 -28.37
CA GLU A 221 3.54 -4.88 -28.70
C GLU A 221 3.62 -3.66 -29.67
N GLY A 222 2.47 -3.10 -30.15
CA GLY A 222 2.28 -1.62 -30.29
C GLY A 222 2.01 -0.96 -31.68
N LEU A 223 1.10 0.05 -31.72
CA LEU A 223 1.13 1.26 -32.60
C LEU A 223 0.09 2.37 -32.19
N THR A 224 0.06 3.51 -32.91
CA THR A 224 -0.42 4.88 -32.52
C THR A 224 -0.85 5.71 -33.78
N GLN A 225 -1.47 6.92 -33.80
CA GLN A 225 -2.21 7.84 -32.88
C GLN A 225 -2.79 9.03 -33.73
N SER A 226 -3.77 9.85 -33.25
CA SER A 226 -4.13 11.15 -33.88
C SER A 226 -4.53 12.26 -32.87
N ALA A 227 -4.52 13.55 -33.29
CA ALA A 227 -4.06 14.63 -32.39
C ALA A 227 -4.81 16.00 -32.35
N ARG A 228 -6.07 16.17 -32.79
CA ARG A 228 -6.80 17.48 -32.70
C ARG A 228 -7.94 17.57 -31.68
N MET A 229 -8.63 16.47 -31.38
CA MET A 229 -9.44 16.32 -30.15
C MET A 229 -8.57 16.49 -28.88
N LEU A 230 -7.26 16.27 -29.05
CA LEU A 230 -6.23 16.22 -28.03
C LEU A 230 -6.19 17.46 -27.11
N LEU A 231 -6.29 18.71 -27.60
CA LEU A 231 -6.03 19.89 -26.74
C LEU A 231 -6.97 19.98 -25.51
N TRP A 232 -8.29 19.89 -25.73
CA TRP A 232 -9.26 19.90 -24.63
C TRP A 232 -9.18 18.64 -23.78
N VAL A 233 -8.95 17.49 -24.41
CA VAL A 233 -8.75 16.21 -23.71
C VAL A 233 -7.51 16.26 -22.81
N LEU A 234 -6.38 16.84 -23.24
CA LEU A 234 -5.16 17.00 -22.44
C LEU A 234 -5.43 17.82 -21.18
N ALA A 235 -6.16 18.94 -21.29
CA ALA A 235 -6.46 19.80 -20.15
C ALA A 235 -7.39 19.14 -19.13
N VAL A 236 -8.47 18.49 -19.59
CA VAL A 236 -9.42 17.76 -18.72
C VAL A 236 -8.75 16.53 -18.09
N LEU A 237 -7.97 15.76 -18.87
CA LEU A 237 -7.19 14.65 -18.33
C LEU A 237 -6.15 15.12 -17.32
N LEU A 238 -5.44 16.24 -17.55
CA LEU A 238 -4.46 16.75 -16.59
C LEU A 238 -5.14 17.11 -15.26
N LEU A 239 -6.30 17.79 -15.31
CA LEU A 239 -7.08 18.05 -14.11
C LEU A 239 -7.46 16.74 -13.39
N LEU A 240 -8.02 15.77 -14.11
CA LEU A 240 -8.41 14.47 -13.55
C LEU A 240 -7.21 13.70 -12.94
N PHE A 241 -6.10 13.53 -13.67
CA PHE A 241 -4.90 12.83 -13.20
C PHE A 241 -4.17 13.57 -12.06
N SER A 242 -4.33 14.90 -11.97
CA SER A 242 -3.74 15.70 -10.88
C SER A 242 -4.60 15.69 -9.60
N CYS A 243 -5.92 15.59 -9.71
CA CYS A 243 -6.85 15.67 -8.57
C CYS A 243 -7.44 14.33 -8.10
N LEU A 244 -7.44 13.30 -8.95
CA LEU A 244 -8.05 12.00 -8.71
C LEU A 244 -7.09 10.87 -9.11
N ASP A 245 -7.22 9.70 -8.47
CA ASP A 245 -6.45 8.52 -8.84
C ASP A 245 -7.08 7.82 -10.06
N VAL A 246 -7.00 8.46 -11.23
CA VAL A 246 -7.63 7.99 -12.49
C VAL A 246 -7.23 6.55 -12.83
N TRP A 247 -5.95 6.19 -12.63
CA TRP A 247 -5.49 4.82 -12.81
C TRP A 247 -6.12 3.82 -11.84
N TYR A 248 -6.46 4.22 -10.61
CA TYR A 248 -7.21 3.34 -9.71
C TYR A 248 -8.60 3.07 -10.28
N PHE A 249 -9.38 4.10 -10.61
CA PHE A 249 -10.76 3.93 -11.08
C PHE A 249 -10.83 3.13 -12.39
N LEU A 250 -9.94 3.40 -13.35
CA LEU A 250 -9.84 2.64 -14.60
C LEU A 250 -9.47 1.17 -14.37
N ARG A 251 -8.53 0.87 -13.45
CA ARG A 251 -8.08 -0.50 -13.20
C ARG A 251 -9.06 -1.29 -12.33
N THR A 252 -9.77 -0.64 -11.41
CA THR A 252 -10.93 -1.21 -10.70
C THR A 252 -12.06 -1.55 -11.67
N ALA A 253 -12.44 -0.64 -12.57
CA ALA A 253 -13.44 -0.92 -13.60
C ALA A 253 -13.02 -2.08 -14.52
N ALA A 254 -11.75 -2.12 -14.94
CA ALA A 254 -11.22 -3.24 -15.73
C ALA A 254 -11.23 -4.58 -14.96
N ALA A 255 -10.95 -4.58 -13.66
CA ALA A 255 -11.03 -5.79 -12.82
C ALA A 255 -12.47 -6.31 -12.71
N PHE A 256 -13.46 -5.43 -12.49
CA PHE A 256 -14.87 -5.81 -12.52
C PHE A 256 -15.30 -6.36 -13.89
N LEU A 257 -14.92 -5.70 -14.99
CA LEU A 257 -15.23 -6.17 -16.35
C LEU A 257 -14.61 -7.54 -16.65
N ARG A 258 -13.35 -7.78 -16.29
CA ARG A 258 -12.74 -9.13 -16.37
C ARG A 258 -13.52 -10.14 -15.52
N GLY A 259 -13.92 -9.75 -14.31
CA GLY A 259 -14.71 -10.59 -13.40
C GLY A 259 -16.09 -11.00 -13.92
N PHE A 260 -16.66 -10.25 -14.87
CA PHE A 260 -17.90 -10.62 -15.58
C PHE A 260 -17.66 -11.49 -16.83
N VAL A 261 -16.49 -11.37 -17.49
CA VAL A 261 -16.18 -12.03 -18.77
C VAL A 261 -15.42 -13.36 -18.59
N LEU A 262 -14.55 -13.46 -17.59
CA LEU A 262 -13.74 -14.65 -17.32
C LEU A 262 -14.57 -15.75 -16.67
N PRO A 263 -14.20 -17.03 -16.89
CA PRO A 263 -14.92 -18.16 -16.29
C PRO A 263 -14.90 -18.10 -14.76
N VAL A 264 -16.04 -18.51 -14.22
CA VAL A 264 -16.27 -18.73 -12.79
C VAL A 264 -15.38 -19.87 -12.30
N GLN A 265 -14.80 -19.72 -11.13
CA GLN A 265 -13.94 -20.73 -10.50
C GLN A 265 -14.47 -21.06 -9.09
N ASP A 266 -13.95 -22.16 -8.52
CA ASP A 266 -14.27 -22.54 -7.14
C ASP A 266 -13.77 -21.48 -6.13
N ILE A 267 -14.35 -21.47 -4.93
CA ILE A 267 -14.00 -20.54 -3.86
C ILE A 267 -12.56 -20.71 -3.34
N LEU A 268 -12.02 -21.93 -3.36
CA LEU A 268 -10.65 -22.25 -2.96
C LEU A 268 -9.65 -22.25 -4.15
N ALA A 269 -10.12 -22.06 -5.38
CA ALA A 269 -9.25 -22.05 -6.55
C ALA A 269 -8.27 -20.86 -6.54
N GLU A 270 -7.01 -21.13 -6.88
CA GLU A 270 -6.02 -20.06 -7.09
C GLU A 270 -6.31 -19.30 -8.39
N GLN A 271 -6.44 -17.98 -8.27
CA GLN A 271 -6.68 -17.09 -9.40
C GLN A 271 -5.43 -16.29 -9.72
N VAL A 272 -4.96 -16.40 -10.97
CA VAL A 272 -3.73 -15.77 -11.45
C VAL A 272 -4.07 -14.52 -12.27
N VAL A 273 -3.64 -13.35 -11.81
CA VAL A 273 -3.75 -12.08 -12.54
C VAL A 273 -2.35 -11.65 -12.99
N ALA A 274 -2.11 -11.55 -14.30
CA ALA A 274 -0.82 -11.12 -14.84
C ALA A 274 -0.69 -9.58 -14.85
N GLY A 275 0.46 -9.08 -14.41
CA GLY A 275 0.84 -7.66 -14.41
C GLY A 275 2.21 -7.39 -15.03
N ARG A 276 2.60 -6.12 -15.01
CA ARG A 276 3.96 -5.59 -15.23
C ARG A 276 4.10 -4.29 -14.43
N VAL A 277 5.24 -4.04 -13.80
CA VAL A 277 5.49 -2.80 -13.05
C VAL A 277 5.55 -1.62 -14.01
N LEU A 278 4.68 -0.63 -13.83
CA LEU A 278 4.62 0.55 -14.69
C LEU A 278 5.39 1.74 -14.06
N PRO A 279 5.76 2.78 -14.83
CA PRO A 279 6.52 3.91 -14.28
C PRO A 279 5.79 4.65 -13.13
N HIS A 280 4.45 4.54 -13.04
CA HIS A 280 3.67 5.13 -11.96
C HIS A 280 3.66 4.29 -10.67
N ASP A 281 4.21 3.08 -10.70
CA ASP A 281 4.36 2.22 -9.52
C ASP A 281 5.74 2.33 -8.88
N ILE A 282 6.67 3.09 -9.48
CA ILE A 282 8.08 3.17 -9.07
C ILE A 282 8.34 4.23 -7.99
N ASP A 283 9.21 3.90 -7.05
CA ASP A 283 9.74 4.81 -6.02
C ASP A 283 11.09 5.45 -6.40
N HIS A 284 11.62 6.24 -5.46
CA HIS A 284 12.90 6.94 -5.59
C HIS A 284 14.14 6.03 -5.66
N MET A 285 14.00 4.71 -5.45
CA MET A 285 15.06 3.73 -5.59
C MET A 285 15.00 2.95 -6.92
N GLY A 286 14.03 3.26 -7.79
CA GLY A 286 13.84 2.55 -9.07
C GLY A 286 13.06 1.23 -8.96
N HIS A 287 12.45 0.97 -7.80
CA HIS A 287 11.72 -0.26 -7.51
C HIS A 287 10.22 -0.01 -7.39
N MET A 288 9.41 -1.06 -7.55
CA MET A 288 7.98 -1.00 -7.24
C MET A 288 7.77 -0.59 -5.78
N ASN A 289 7.09 0.53 -5.57
CA ASN A 289 6.82 1.09 -4.25
C ASN A 289 5.99 0.12 -3.39
N ASN A 290 6.35 -0.01 -2.11
CA ASN A 290 5.72 -0.92 -1.16
C ASN A 290 4.18 -0.84 -1.11
N ALA A 291 3.61 0.38 -1.13
CA ALA A 291 2.15 0.56 -1.11
C ALA A 291 1.46 0.07 -2.40
N ARG A 292 2.19 -0.02 -3.52
CA ARG A 292 1.64 -0.49 -4.81
C ARG A 292 1.33 -1.98 -4.80
N TYR A 293 2.10 -2.80 -4.07
CA TYR A 293 1.78 -4.23 -3.91
C TYR A 293 0.39 -4.42 -3.27
N LEU A 294 0.06 -3.70 -2.21
CA LEU A 294 -1.27 -3.83 -1.57
C LEU A 294 -2.41 -3.33 -2.46
N ARG A 295 -2.18 -2.30 -3.28
CA ARG A 295 -3.11 -1.81 -4.30
C ARG A 295 -3.35 -2.83 -5.42
N GLU A 296 -2.30 -3.50 -5.91
CA GLU A 296 -2.45 -4.61 -6.86
C GLU A 296 -3.26 -5.76 -6.23
N CYS A 297 -3.04 -6.04 -4.94
CA CYS A 297 -3.85 -7.00 -4.18
C CYS A 297 -5.33 -6.61 -4.11
N ASP A 298 -5.69 -5.32 -3.97
CA ASP A 298 -7.09 -4.86 -4.04
C ASP A 298 -7.71 -5.20 -5.41
N PHE A 299 -7.04 -4.88 -6.52
CA PHE A 299 -7.56 -5.21 -7.86
C PHE A 299 -7.71 -6.72 -8.09
N ALA A 300 -6.77 -7.54 -7.60
CA ALA A 300 -6.86 -8.99 -7.68
C ALA A 300 -7.91 -9.59 -6.73
N ARG A 301 -8.21 -8.95 -5.59
CA ARG A 301 -9.35 -9.32 -4.73
C ARG A 301 -10.69 -9.04 -5.40
N PHE A 302 -10.82 -7.96 -6.18
CA PHE A 302 -12.02 -7.73 -6.99
C PHE A 302 -12.19 -8.82 -8.07
N ASP A 303 -11.13 -9.22 -8.78
CA ASP A 303 -11.14 -10.33 -9.76
C ASP A 303 -11.58 -11.65 -9.07
N LEU A 304 -10.95 -11.99 -7.94
CA LEU A 304 -11.23 -13.16 -7.09
C LEU A 304 -12.70 -13.24 -6.66
N PHE A 305 -13.21 -12.19 -6.01
CA PHE A 305 -14.57 -12.17 -5.45
C PHE A 305 -15.67 -12.11 -6.51
N MET A 306 -15.35 -11.62 -7.72
CA MET A 306 -16.26 -11.68 -8.87
C MET A 306 -16.34 -13.10 -9.40
N ARG A 307 -15.19 -13.73 -9.65
CA ARG A 307 -15.09 -15.01 -10.35
C ARG A 307 -15.42 -16.22 -9.47
N ASN A 308 -15.22 -16.15 -8.15
CA ASN A 308 -15.80 -17.12 -7.23
C ASN A 308 -17.25 -16.77 -6.78
N ARG A 309 -17.83 -15.71 -7.35
CA ARG A 309 -19.20 -15.21 -7.09
C ARG A 309 -19.47 -14.73 -5.65
N LEU A 310 -18.46 -14.52 -4.80
CA LEU A 310 -18.67 -13.90 -3.47
C LEU A 310 -19.37 -12.53 -3.56
N PHE A 311 -19.13 -11.72 -4.61
CA PHE A 311 -19.91 -10.50 -4.84
C PHE A 311 -21.42 -10.79 -4.99
N LYS A 312 -21.82 -11.84 -5.72
CA LYS A 312 -23.23 -12.21 -5.87
C LYS A 312 -23.85 -12.64 -4.53
N ALA A 313 -23.12 -13.40 -3.73
CA ALA A 313 -23.56 -13.78 -2.38
C ALA A 313 -23.67 -12.56 -1.45
N MET A 314 -22.72 -11.62 -1.54
CA MET A 314 -22.70 -10.40 -0.73
C MET A 314 -23.93 -9.54 -1.02
N TRP A 315 -24.24 -9.30 -2.30
CA TRP A 315 -25.46 -8.57 -2.69
C TRP A 315 -26.74 -9.29 -2.25
N ALA A 316 -26.85 -10.60 -2.48
CA ALA A 316 -28.04 -11.38 -2.13
C ALA A 316 -28.30 -11.42 -0.61
N LEU A 317 -27.25 -11.52 0.20
CA LEU A 317 -27.33 -11.59 1.66
C LEU A 317 -27.26 -10.21 2.35
N ARG A 318 -27.25 -9.11 1.59
CA ARG A 318 -27.02 -7.73 2.09
C ARG A 318 -25.75 -7.60 2.95
N GLY A 319 -24.75 -8.42 2.65
CA GLY A 319 -23.45 -8.45 3.30
C GLY A 319 -22.55 -7.29 2.90
N SER A 320 -21.39 -7.21 3.52
CA SER A 320 -20.32 -6.28 3.13
C SER A 320 -18.96 -6.88 3.51
N ILE A 321 -18.04 -6.99 2.56
CA ILE A 321 -16.65 -7.40 2.78
C ILE A 321 -15.81 -6.14 3.04
N VAL A 322 -15.00 -6.12 4.10
CA VAL A 322 -14.04 -5.02 4.37
C VAL A 322 -12.68 -5.54 4.86
N VAL A 323 -11.59 -4.90 4.47
CA VAL A 323 -10.23 -5.25 4.93
C VAL A 323 -10.09 -4.89 6.42
N GLY A 324 -9.98 -5.90 7.29
CA GLY A 324 -9.84 -5.71 8.74
C GLY A 324 -8.43 -5.91 9.28
N ALA A 325 -7.51 -6.44 8.47
CA ALA A 325 -6.06 -6.48 8.70
C ALA A 325 -5.35 -6.91 7.41
N SER A 326 -4.10 -6.48 7.21
CA SER A 326 -3.22 -7.09 6.20
C SER A 326 -1.76 -7.10 6.64
N THR A 327 -1.01 -8.11 6.24
CA THR A 327 0.45 -8.17 6.40
C THR A 327 1.08 -8.54 5.07
N ILE A 328 2.23 -7.95 4.76
CA ILE A 328 3.01 -8.18 3.56
C ILE A 328 4.47 -8.37 3.93
N ARG A 329 5.08 -9.41 3.37
CA ARG A 329 6.52 -9.71 3.47
C ARG A 329 7.14 -9.59 2.09
N TYR A 330 8.17 -8.76 1.99
CA TYR A 330 8.94 -8.54 0.77
C TYR A 330 10.17 -9.45 0.78
N ARG A 331 10.51 -10.02 -0.37
CA ARG A 331 11.69 -10.88 -0.57
C ARG A 331 12.62 -10.34 -1.65
N ARG A 332 12.05 -9.89 -2.78
CA ARG A 332 12.74 -9.18 -3.85
C ARG A 332 11.87 -8.04 -4.33
N SER A 333 12.47 -6.87 -4.52
CA SER A 333 11.81 -5.74 -5.16
C SER A 333 11.62 -6.02 -6.64
N LEU A 334 10.41 -5.85 -7.17
CA LEU A 334 10.16 -5.87 -8.60
C LEU A 334 10.70 -4.58 -9.24
N ALA A 335 11.45 -4.69 -10.34
CA ALA A 335 12.04 -3.55 -11.05
C ALA A 335 11.06 -2.90 -12.06
N LEU A 336 11.38 -1.70 -12.56
CA LEU A 336 10.61 -1.07 -13.63
C LEU A 336 10.54 -1.97 -14.87
N GLY A 337 9.32 -2.26 -15.31
CA GLY A 337 9.08 -3.15 -16.44
C GLY A 337 9.19 -4.63 -16.13
N GLU A 338 9.57 -5.08 -14.92
CA GLU A 338 9.51 -6.50 -14.54
C GLU A 338 8.04 -6.97 -14.55
N ALA A 339 7.77 -8.16 -15.08
CA ALA A 339 6.42 -8.69 -15.13
C ALA A 339 6.17 -9.73 -14.04
N PHE A 340 4.94 -9.75 -13.53
CA PHE A 340 4.56 -10.60 -12.41
C PHE A 340 3.23 -11.31 -12.66
N GLU A 341 3.03 -12.40 -11.93
CA GLU A 341 1.75 -13.05 -11.70
C GLU A 341 1.36 -12.78 -10.25
N LEU A 342 0.22 -12.12 -10.05
CA LEU A 342 -0.40 -11.97 -8.75
C LEU A 342 -1.39 -13.12 -8.56
N ARG A 343 -0.94 -14.16 -7.86
CA ARG A 343 -1.73 -15.37 -7.58
C ARG A 343 -2.48 -15.16 -6.27
N SER A 344 -3.80 -15.33 -6.29
CA SER A 344 -4.69 -14.99 -5.16
C SER A 344 -5.65 -16.14 -4.86
N ARG A 345 -5.73 -16.56 -3.59
CA ARG A 345 -6.62 -17.65 -3.16
C ARG A 345 -7.17 -17.41 -1.74
N ILE A 346 -8.36 -17.96 -1.46
CA ILE A 346 -8.88 -18.04 -0.09
C ILE A 346 -8.22 -19.26 0.58
N ILE A 347 -7.56 -19.04 1.71
CA ILE A 347 -6.85 -20.08 2.47
C ILE A 347 -7.62 -20.57 3.70
N GLY A 348 -8.75 -19.94 4.02
CA GLY A 348 -9.64 -20.33 5.12
C GLY A 348 -10.66 -19.24 5.45
N TRP A 349 -11.55 -19.54 6.39
CA TRP A 349 -12.45 -18.55 7.01
C TRP A 349 -12.82 -18.92 8.46
N ASP A 350 -13.18 -17.90 9.23
CA ASP A 350 -13.82 -18.03 10.55
C ASP A 350 -15.26 -17.46 10.51
N ASP A 351 -15.96 -17.46 11.66
CA ASP A 351 -17.33 -16.92 11.81
C ASP A 351 -17.54 -15.50 11.23
N LYS A 352 -16.46 -14.72 11.09
CA LYS A 352 -16.48 -13.27 10.84
C LYS A 352 -15.62 -12.85 9.65
N SER A 353 -14.73 -13.70 9.14
CA SER A 353 -13.64 -13.27 8.27
C SER A 353 -13.22 -14.32 7.25
N PHE A 354 -13.08 -13.95 5.97
CA PHE A 354 -12.28 -14.74 5.02
C PHE A 354 -10.79 -14.38 5.15
N TYR A 355 -9.92 -15.38 4.99
CA TYR A 355 -8.47 -15.21 4.93
C TYR A 355 -7.98 -15.44 3.50
N VAL A 356 -7.34 -14.42 2.92
CA VAL A 356 -6.87 -14.43 1.53
C VAL A 356 -5.34 -14.36 1.52
N GLU A 357 -4.70 -15.32 0.84
CA GLU A 357 -3.29 -15.27 0.49
C GLU A 357 -3.13 -14.70 -0.92
N GLN A 358 -2.16 -13.82 -1.11
CA GLN A 358 -1.81 -13.27 -2.43
C GLN A 358 -0.28 -13.24 -2.60
N ARG A 359 0.22 -13.94 -3.63
CA ARG A 359 1.65 -14.08 -3.95
C ARG A 359 1.99 -13.30 -5.21
N PHE A 360 3.00 -12.45 -5.14
CA PHE A 360 3.64 -11.83 -6.31
C PHE A 360 4.76 -12.75 -6.79
N VAL A 361 4.52 -13.42 -7.90
CA VAL A 361 5.48 -14.33 -8.54
C VAL A 361 6.09 -13.56 -9.72
N SER A 362 7.40 -13.36 -9.75
CA SER A 362 8.06 -12.81 -10.94
C SER A 362 7.88 -13.79 -12.10
N ARG A 363 7.53 -13.28 -13.30
CA ARG A 363 7.43 -14.10 -14.51
C ARG A 363 8.78 -14.30 -15.18
N ALA A 364 9.84 -13.70 -14.63
CA ALA A 364 11.22 -14.07 -14.88
C ALA A 364 11.49 -15.41 -14.17
N ASP A 365 12.50 -15.52 -13.32
CA ASP A 365 12.88 -16.72 -12.54
C ASP A 365 11.81 -17.39 -11.62
N GLY A 366 10.51 -17.13 -11.79
CA GLY A 366 9.43 -17.71 -10.98
C GLY A 366 9.44 -17.28 -9.51
N PHE A 367 10.29 -16.33 -9.13
CA PHE A 367 10.55 -16.01 -7.74
C PHE A 367 9.35 -15.35 -7.06
N VAL A 368 8.91 -15.89 -5.92
CA VAL A 368 7.89 -15.25 -5.09
C VAL A 368 8.47 -14.00 -4.41
N SER A 369 8.35 -12.86 -5.09
CA SER A 369 8.91 -11.54 -4.74
C SER A 369 8.28 -10.92 -3.50
N ALA A 370 6.98 -11.13 -3.29
CA ALA A 370 6.27 -10.74 -2.06
C ALA A 370 5.08 -11.66 -1.79
N VAL A 371 4.70 -11.82 -0.51
CA VAL A 371 3.47 -12.51 -0.10
C VAL A 371 2.67 -11.63 0.85
N VAL A 372 1.35 -11.63 0.66
CA VAL A 372 0.36 -10.88 1.43
C VAL A 372 -0.65 -11.84 2.04
N LEU A 373 -0.89 -11.72 3.35
CA LEU A 373 -2.09 -12.27 3.99
C LEU A 373 -3.04 -11.12 4.31
N CYS A 374 -4.33 -11.34 4.06
CA CYS A 374 -5.34 -10.31 4.22
C CYS A 374 -6.62 -10.88 4.85
N ARG A 375 -7.09 -10.25 5.93
CA ARG A 375 -8.31 -10.62 6.65
C ARG A 375 -9.47 -9.75 6.17
N GLN A 376 -10.48 -10.40 5.63
CA GLN A 376 -11.65 -9.81 4.99
C GLN A 376 -12.85 -9.97 5.92
N ASN A 377 -13.04 -8.99 6.80
CA ASN A 377 -14.11 -9.00 7.80
C ASN A 377 -15.49 -8.87 7.13
N MET A 378 -16.50 -9.48 7.76
CA MET A 378 -17.90 -9.49 7.32
C MET A 378 -18.82 -8.85 8.39
N PRO A 379 -18.95 -7.51 8.47
CA PRO A 379 -19.74 -6.88 9.55
C PRO A 379 -21.26 -7.15 9.53
N ARG A 380 -21.80 -7.74 8.46
CA ARG A 380 -23.25 -7.91 8.21
C ARG A 380 -23.69 -9.35 7.97
N THR A 381 -22.77 -10.32 7.89
CA THR A 381 -23.04 -11.75 7.62
C THR A 381 -21.82 -12.57 8.05
N SER A 382 -21.83 -13.90 7.90
CA SER A 382 -20.63 -14.73 8.09
C SER A 382 -20.11 -15.29 6.76
N PRO A 383 -18.81 -15.62 6.66
CA PRO A 383 -18.25 -16.39 5.55
C PRO A 383 -19.05 -17.65 5.25
N ASP A 384 -19.33 -18.50 6.23
CA ASP A 384 -20.07 -19.76 6.04
C ASP A 384 -21.45 -19.56 5.41
N LYS A 385 -22.17 -18.48 5.77
CA LYS A 385 -23.46 -18.14 5.12
C LYS A 385 -23.27 -17.81 3.63
N MET A 386 -22.17 -17.15 3.27
CA MET A 386 -21.84 -16.89 1.86
C MET A 386 -21.42 -18.17 1.13
N VAL A 387 -20.57 -19.01 1.72
CA VAL A 387 -20.13 -20.27 1.10
C VAL A 387 -21.31 -21.23 0.91
N GLN A 388 -22.15 -21.40 1.93
CA GLN A 388 -23.36 -22.23 1.86
C GLN A 388 -24.35 -21.71 0.80
N PHE A 389 -24.54 -20.40 0.68
CA PHE A 389 -25.37 -19.79 -0.36
C PHE A 389 -24.84 -20.06 -1.79
N LEU A 390 -23.52 -20.07 -1.99
CA LEU A 390 -22.89 -20.32 -3.28
C LEU A 390 -22.85 -21.80 -3.65
N CYS A 391 -22.37 -22.63 -2.73
CA CYS A 391 -22.15 -24.06 -2.95
C CYS A 391 -23.43 -24.90 -2.79
N LYS A 392 -24.51 -24.34 -2.22
CA LYS A 392 -25.77 -25.01 -1.86
C LYS A 392 -25.63 -26.24 -0.95
N LYS A 393 -24.50 -26.34 -0.24
CA LYS A 393 -24.15 -27.37 0.74
C LYS A 393 -23.33 -26.76 1.86
N LYS A 394 -23.25 -27.43 3.02
CA LYS A 394 -22.18 -27.11 3.99
C LYS A 394 -20.83 -27.39 3.33
N VAL A 395 -19.92 -26.44 3.45
CA VAL A 395 -18.50 -26.57 3.12
C VAL A 395 -17.78 -26.10 4.37
N GLU A 396 -16.78 -26.85 4.81
CA GLU A 396 -16.00 -26.51 6.00
C GLU A 396 -14.75 -25.73 5.56
N SER A 397 -14.27 -24.81 6.40
CA SER A 397 -13.02 -24.10 6.10
C SER A 397 -11.87 -25.10 6.02
N PRO A 398 -10.92 -24.93 5.08
CA PRO A 398 -9.60 -25.52 5.21
C PRO A 398 -8.99 -25.25 6.58
N GLU A 399 -8.17 -26.19 7.06
CA GLU A 399 -7.33 -26.00 8.24
C GLU A 399 -6.35 -24.85 8.01
N PHE A 400 -6.21 -23.98 9.00
CA PHE A 400 -5.36 -22.79 8.88
C PHE A 400 -3.87 -23.18 8.94
N PRO A 401 -3.04 -22.82 7.95
CA PRO A 401 -1.59 -23.01 8.04
C PRO A 401 -1.01 -22.33 9.28
N GLU A 402 0.06 -22.89 9.85
CA GLU A 402 0.75 -22.35 11.04
C GLU A 402 1.07 -20.85 10.92
N GLU A 403 1.54 -20.41 9.75
CA GLU A 403 1.76 -18.99 9.42
C GLU A 403 0.49 -18.13 9.60
N LEU A 404 -0.68 -18.64 9.17
CA LEU A 404 -1.96 -17.95 9.35
C LEU A 404 -2.36 -17.94 10.84
N GLN A 405 -2.17 -19.05 11.56
CA GLN A 405 -2.51 -19.13 12.99
C GLN A 405 -1.72 -18.11 13.82
N HIS A 406 -0.40 -18.00 13.61
CA HIS A 406 0.42 -16.98 14.26
C HIS A 406 -0.04 -15.55 13.94
N TRP A 407 -0.44 -15.27 12.70
CA TRP A 407 -0.93 -13.95 12.31
C TRP A 407 -2.30 -13.63 12.93
N ILE A 408 -3.20 -14.61 13.03
CA ILE A 408 -4.48 -14.46 13.73
C ILE A 408 -4.26 -14.16 15.22
N ASN A 409 -3.35 -14.88 15.87
CA ASN A 409 -2.99 -14.64 17.28
C ASN A 409 -2.41 -13.25 17.49
N PHE A 410 -1.47 -12.81 16.64
CA PHE A 410 -0.97 -11.43 16.60
C PHE A 410 -2.11 -10.39 16.53
N ILE A 411 -3.06 -10.55 15.61
CA ILE A 411 -4.19 -9.61 15.49
C ILE A 411 -5.08 -9.63 16.74
N ASN A 412 -5.26 -10.81 17.37
CA ASN A 412 -6.09 -10.96 18.56
C ASN A 412 -5.45 -10.26 19.78
N THR A 413 -4.16 -10.47 20.07
CA THR A 413 -3.43 -9.78 21.15
C THR A 413 -3.44 -8.27 20.95
N SER A 414 -3.10 -7.79 19.73
CA SER A 414 -3.21 -6.39 19.31
C SER A 414 -4.62 -5.80 19.52
N SER A 415 -5.66 -6.61 19.32
CA SER A 415 -7.06 -6.20 19.50
C SER A 415 -7.53 -6.21 20.95
N GLN A 416 -6.83 -6.90 21.86
CA GLN A 416 -7.09 -6.86 23.30
C GLN A 416 -6.39 -5.68 23.97
N ALA A 417 -5.09 -5.46 23.68
CA ALA A 417 -4.33 -4.33 24.19
C ALA A 417 -5.00 -2.98 23.88
N LEU A 418 -5.37 -2.76 22.61
CA LEU A 418 -6.04 -1.53 22.16
C LEU A 418 -7.54 -1.44 22.58
N ARG A 419 -8.09 -2.44 23.30
CA ARG A 419 -9.33 -2.28 24.07
C ARG A 419 -9.05 -1.88 25.51
N ALA A 420 -8.01 -2.43 26.13
CA ALA A 420 -7.57 -2.01 27.46
C ALA A 420 -7.17 -0.53 27.48
N GLU A 421 -6.38 -0.05 26.49
CA GLU A 421 -6.03 1.37 26.35
C GLU A 421 -7.27 2.28 26.40
N ASN A 422 -8.28 2.03 25.54
CA ASN A 422 -9.53 2.80 25.53
C ASN A 422 -10.29 2.76 26.86
N ASN A 423 -10.43 1.58 27.46
CA ASN A 423 -11.13 1.41 28.73
C ASN A 423 -10.42 2.10 29.92
N THR A 424 -9.15 2.47 29.76
CA THR A 424 -8.40 3.31 30.71
C THR A 424 -8.56 4.80 30.38
N GLU A 425 -8.51 5.20 29.11
CA GLU A 425 -8.77 6.60 28.71
C GLU A 425 -10.20 7.06 29.04
N GLU A 426 -11.20 6.20 28.90
CA GLU A 426 -12.60 6.49 29.25
C GLU A 426 -12.86 6.56 30.77
N LYS A 427 -11.93 6.06 31.60
CA LYS A 427 -11.97 6.19 33.07
C LYS A 427 -11.19 7.39 33.61
N ASN A 428 -10.39 8.03 32.76
CA ASN A 428 -9.53 9.15 33.09
C ASN A 428 -10.03 10.47 32.45
N LYS A 429 -11.30 10.52 32.05
CA LYS A 429 -12.06 11.67 31.51
C LYS A 429 -13.30 11.90 32.36
#